data_AF-A0A965KWP4-F1
#
_entry.id   AF-A0A965KWP4-F1
#
_cell.length_a   1.000
_cell.length_b   1.000
_cell.length_c   1.000
_cell.angle_alpha   90.00
_cell.angle_beta   90.00
_cell.angle_gamma   90.00
#
_symmetry.space_group_name_H-M   'P 1'
#
loop_
_entity.id
_entity.type
_entity.pdbx_description
1 polymer ?
#
loop_
_entity_poly.entity_id
_entity_poly.type
_entity_poly.pdbx_seq_one_letter_code
_entity_poly.pdbx_strand_id
1 'polypeptide(L)' 'MNAPNGESIYSVLQDTSYFCRPGYENFKQFYIGYYSGIDGGGVAVQRVGTSNSQWERVIPDTMSELRFNFFCKKD' A
#
# COMPACT_ATOMS: atom_id res chain seq x y z
N MET A 1 -14.10 -5.67 -8.68
CA MET A 1 -13.22 -6.11 -7.57
C MET A 1 -14.06 -6.05 -6.30
N ASN A 2 -13.82 -6.90 -5.31
CA ASN A 2 -14.58 -6.85 -4.05
C ASN A 2 -13.63 -6.57 -2.88
N ALA A 3 -14.13 -5.85 -1.88
CA ALA A 3 -13.47 -5.68 -0.60
C ALA A 3 -13.53 -6.99 0.24
N PRO A 4 -12.70 -7.13 1.30
CA PRO A 4 -12.73 -8.29 2.18
C PRO A 4 -14.10 -8.58 2.82
N ASN A 5 -14.92 -7.56 3.02
CA ASN A 5 -16.30 -7.68 3.51
C ASN A 5 -17.30 -8.19 2.44
N GLY A 6 -16.86 -8.42 1.20
CA GLY A 6 -17.67 -8.91 0.09
C GLY A 6 -18.32 -7.81 -0.77
N GLU A 7 -18.26 -6.53 -0.36
CA GLU A 7 -18.86 -5.44 -1.13
C GLU A 7 -18.04 -5.10 -2.38
N SER A 8 -18.71 -4.68 -3.45
CA SER A 8 -18.05 -4.29 -4.68
C SER A 8 -17.31 -2.96 -4.55
N ILE A 9 -16.13 -2.89 -5.14
CA ILE A 9 -15.23 -1.74 -5.10
C ILE A 9 -14.68 -1.40 -6.48
N TYR A 10 -14.31 -0.13 -6.60
CA TYR A 10 -13.68 0.44 -7.78
C TYR A 10 -12.21 0.75 -7.56
N SER A 11 -11.80 1.08 -6.34
CA SER A 11 -10.39 1.38 -6.04
C SER A 11 -9.97 0.97 -4.63
N VAL A 12 -8.66 0.85 -4.45
CA VAL A 12 -8.00 0.60 -3.16
C VAL A 12 -6.97 1.70 -2.95
N LEU A 13 -7.01 2.35 -1.79
CA LEU A 13 -6.02 3.33 -1.37
C LEU A 13 -5.16 2.73 -0.27
N GLN A 14 -3.84 2.81 -0.43
CA GLN A 14 -2.86 2.28 0.48
C GLN A 14 -1.95 3.41 0.96
N ASP A 15 -1.77 3.50 2.29
CA ASP A 15 -0.75 4.36 2.90
C ASP A 15 0.45 3.51 3.30
N THR A 16 1.58 3.75 2.66
CA THR A 16 2.79 2.94 2.78
C THR A 16 4.00 3.86 2.92
N SER A 17 4.84 3.62 3.93
CA SER A 17 6.13 4.30 4.06
C SER A 17 7.27 3.37 3.69
N TYR A 18 8.30 3.92 3.06
CA TYR A 18 9.52 3.22 2.68
C TYR A 18 10.68 3.66 3.56
N PHE A 19 11.50 2.72 3.99
CA PHE A 19 12.76 2.99 4.67
C PHE A 19 13.89 3.02 3.64
N CYS A 20 14.19 4.21 3.12
CA CYS A 20 15.11 4.44 2.01
C CYS A 20 16.60 4.35 2.38
N ARG A 21 17.02 3.30 3.10
CA ARG A 21 18.43 3.08 3.44
C ARG A 21 19.00 1.94 2.59
N PRO A 22 20.06 2.17 1.80
CA PRO A 22 20.72 1.11 1.04
C PRO A 22 21.13 -0.06 1.94
N GLY A 23 20.84 -1.29 1.49
CA GLY A 23 21.08 -2.52 2.25
C GLY A 23 20.03 -2.84 3.32
N TYR A 24 19.02 -1.97 3.49
CA TYR A 24 17.90 -2.14 4.41
C TYR A 24 16.60 -1.69 3.74
N GLU A 25 16.33 -2.22 2.55
CA GLU A 25 15.14 -1.91 1.78
C GLU A 25 13.91 -2.55 2.44
N ASN A 26 13.18 -1.75 3.22
CA ASN A 26 11.97 -2.18 3.90
C ASN A 26 10.82 -1.19 3.63
N PHE A 27 9.59 -1.66 3.76
CA PHE A 27 8.39 -0.84 3.72
C PHE A 27 7.44 -1.23 4.85
N LYS A 28 6.51 -0.34 5.18
CA LYS A 28 5.47 -0.59 6.17
C LYS A 28 4.13 -0.03 5.71
N GLN A 29 3.08 -0.85 5.79
CA GLN A 29 1.72 -0.47 5.45
C GLN A 29 1.01 0.11 6.69
N PHE A 30 0.50 1.33 6.63
CA PHE A 30 -0.21 1.96 7.75
C PHE A 30 -1.74 1.91 7.61
N TYR A 31 -2.23 1.89 6.37
CA TYR A 31 -3.67 1.90 6.11
C TYR A 31 -4.01 1.25 4.77
N ILE A 32 -5.12 0.49 4.72
CA ILE A 32 -5.73 0.03 3.48
C ILE A 32 -7.21 0.44 3.50
N GLY A 33 -7.63 1.22 2.52
CA GLY A 33 -9.02 1.62 2.33
C GLY A 33 -9.57 1.08 1.01
N TYR A 34 -10.78 0.56 1.07
CA TYR A 34 -11.51 0.03 -0.07
C TYR A 34 -12.68 0.95 -0.39
N TYR A 35 -12.80 1.39 -1.64
CA TYR A 35 -13.70 2.49 -2.02
C TYR A 35 -14.62 2.12 -3.18
N SER A 36 -15.86 2.63 -3.11
CA SER A 36 -16.88 2.45 -4.14
C SER A 36 -16.69 3.32 -5.38
N GLY A 37 -15.78 4.30 -5.35
CA GLY A 37 -15.43 5.15 -6.49
C GLY A 37 -13.99 4.94 -6.97
N ILE A 38 -13.64 5.58 -8.08
CA ILE A 38 -12.30 5.56 -8.69
C ILE A 38 -11.35 6.46 -7.87
N ASP A 39 -10.05 6.14 -7.86
CA ASP A 39 -8.98 6.92 -7.21
C ASP A 39 -9.20 7.25 -5.73
N GLY A 40 -9.80 6.34 -4.97
CA GLY A 40 -10.16 6.54 -3.56
C GLY A 40 -11.38 7.44 -3.34
N GLY A 41 -12.11 7.78 -4.41
CA GLY A 41 -13.35 8.54 -4.34
C GLY A 41 -14.55 7.70 -3.89
N GLY A 42 -15.68 8.38 -3.65
CA GLY A 42 -16.91 7.73 -3.19
C GLY A 42 -16.89 7.36 -1.71
N VAL A 43 -17.65 6.33 -1.34
CA VAL A 43 -17.78 5.89 0.06
C VAL A 43 -16.72 4.82 0.34
N ALA A 44 -16.06 4.93 1.49
CA ALA A 44 -15.20 3.87 1.99
C ALA A 44 -16.08 2.72 2.49
N VAL A 45 -16.08 1.60 1.76
CA VAL A 45 -16.84 0.39 2.11
C VAL A 45 -16.18 -0.39 3.24
N GLN A 46 -14.85 -0.36 3.29
CA GLN A 46 -14.07 -0.96 4.37
C GLN A 46 -12.77 -0.19 4.57
N ARG A 47 -12.35 -0.10 5.83
CA ARG A 47 -11.08 0.51 6.24
C ARG A 47 -10.36 -0.45 7.16
N VAL A 48 -9.09 -0.68 6.89
CA VAL A 48 -8.23 -1.53 7.70
C VAL A 48 -7.06 -0.69 8.17
N GLY A 49 -7.03 -0.42 9.49
CA GLY A 49 -5.88 0.18 10.14
C GLY A 49 -4.78 -0.86 10.28
N THR A 50 -3.63 -0.64 9.66
CA THR A 50 -2.48 -1.55 9.70
C THR A 50 -1.28 -0.89 10.37
N SER A 51 -1.46 0.15 11.19
CA SER A 51 -0.39 0.86 11.88
C SER A 51 0.55 -0.04 12.70
N ASN A 52 0.02 -1.18 13.17
CA ASN A 52 0.76 -2.19 13.93
C ASN A 52 1.43 -3.27 13.05
N SER A 53 1.36 -3.15 11.72
CA SER A 53 2.10 -4.03 10.81
C SER A 53 3.59 -3.96 11.08
N GLN A 54 4.29 -5.05 10.81
CA GLN A 54 5.74 -5.10 10.89
C GLN A 54 6.35 -4.40 9.68
N TRP A 55 7.62 -4.02 9.79
CA TRP A 55 8.39 -3.65 8.61
C TRP A 55 8.63 -4.91 7.77
N GLU A 56 8.26 -4.83 6.50
CA GLU A 56 8.43 -5.91 5.54
C GLU A 56 9.60 -5.59 4.64
N ARG A 57 10.35 -6.62 4.26
CA ARG A 57 11.46 -6.48 3.32
C ARG A 57 10.94 -6.25 1.92
N VAL A 58 11.55 -5.31 1.19
CA VAL A 58 11.33 -5.14 -0.24
C VAL A 58 11.82 -6.39 -0.97
N ILE A 59 10.94 -7.00 -1.76
CA ILE A 59 11.22 -8.23 -2.48
C ILE A 59 11.64 -7.88 -3.92
N PRO A 60 12.82 -8.34 -4.39
CA PRO A 60 13.24 -8.13 -5.77
C PRO A 60 12.23 -8.65 -6.80
N ASP A 61 12.17 -8.02 -7.97
CA ASP A 61 11.27 -8.36 -9.08
C ASP A 61 9.78 -8.27 -8.74
N THR A 62 9.42 -7.44 -7.74
CA THR A 62 8.02 -7.19 -7.36
C THR A 62 7.66 -5.70 -7.44
N MET A 63 6.36 -5.43 -7.36
CA MET A 63 5.86 -4.06 -7.25
C MET A 63 6.43 -3.30 -6.04
N SER A 64 6.83 -4.01 -4.98
CA SER A 64 7.46 -3.39 -3.81
C SER A 64 8.84 -2.80 -4.16
N GLU A 65 9.64 -3.49 -4.98
CA GLU A 65 10.93 -2.98 -5.46
C GLU A 65 10.75 -1.83 -6.44
N LEU A 66 9.81 -1.93 -7.39
CA LEU A 66 9.53 -0.85 -8.34
C LEU A 66 9.15 0.44 -7.61
N ARG A 67 8.24 0.37 -6.63
CA ARG A 67 7.85 1.53 -5.81
C ARG A 67 9.00 2.02 -4.93
N PHE A 68 9.76 1.11 -4.31
CA PHE A 68 10.93 1.50 -3.53
C PHE A 68 11.93 2.28 -4.38
N ASN A 69 12.30 1.78 -5.57
CA ASN A 69 13.21 2.47 -6.47
C ASN A 69 12.63 3.84 -6.86
N PHE A 70 11.35 3.91 -7.23
CA PHE A 70 10.68 5.17 -7.59
C PHE A 70 10.71 6.23 -6.47
N PHE A 71 10.45 5.84 -5.22
CA PHE A 71 10.39 6.79 -4.10
C PHE A 71 11.75 7.07 -3.44
N CYS A 72 12.64 6.07 -3.40
CA CYS A 72 13.88 6.11 -2.61
C CYS A 72 15.14 6.30 -3.43
N LYS A 73 15.17 5.86 -4.70
CA LYS A 73 16.33 6.07 -5.57
C LYS A 73 16.03 7.28 -6.45
N LYS A 74 16.76 8.36 -6.22
CA LYS A 74 16.87 9.45 -7.19
C LYS A 74 17.93 9.05 -8.21
N ASP A 75 17.62 9.25 -9.48
CA ASP A 75 18.58 9.20 -10.58
C ASP A 75 19.76 10.15 -10.33
#